data_AF-A0A6L2JFK9-F1
#
_entry.id   AF-A0A6L2JFK9-F1
#
_cell.length_a   1.000
_cell.length_b   1.000
_cell.length_c   1.000
_cell.angle_alpha   90.00
_cell.angle_beta   90.00
_cell.angle_gamma   90.00
#
_symmetry.space_group_name_H-M   'P 1'
#
loop_
_entity.id
_entity.type
_entity.pdbx_description
1 polymer ?
#
loop_
_entity_poly.entity_id
_entity_poly.type
_entity_poly.pdbx_seq_one_letter_code
_entity_poly.pdbx_strand_id
1 'polypeptide(L)'
;MAKKMNLKKLCCNWEDIVKDLTKKKNGNNIWSDVKRISLTEMVYCIWMERNQRIFRGEKRNAVNLYTAINEVVHLKLMNIKVKDSCVVKKVADTWGIQFKSIDC
;
A
#
# COMPACT_ATOMS: atom_id res chain seq x y z
N MET A 1 -4.99 -5.69 -4.22
CA MET A 1 -4.67 -4.42 -3.55
C MET A 1 -5.89 -3.60 -3.11
N ALA A 2 -6.78 -3.14 -4.00
CA ALA A 2 -7.89 -2.22 -3.65
C ALA A 2 -8.76 -2.64 -2.46
N LYS A 3 -9.16 -3.93 -2.39
CA LYS A 3 -9.92 -4.50 -1.27
C LYS A 3 -9.14 -4.46 0.05
N LYS A 4 -7.83 -4.71 0.02
CA LYS A 4 -6.93 -4.65 1.20
C LYS A 4 -6.74 -3.23 1.72
N MET A 5 -6.88 -2.23 0.85
CA MET A 5 -6.84 -0.81 1.20
C MET A 5 -8.21 -0.25 1.61
N ASN A 6 -9.22 -1.13 1.78
CA ASN A 6 -10.61 -0.77 2.06
C ASN A 6 -11.16 0.28 1.07
N LEU A 7 -10.80 0.17 -0.22
CA LEU A 7 -11.29 1.01 -1.30
C LEU A 7 -12.58 0.39 -1.88
N LYS A 8 -13.58 1.22 -2.22
CA LYS A 8 -14.73 0.76 -3.02
C LYS A 8 -14.23 0.28 -4.38
N LYS A 9 -15.05 -0.47 -5.12
CA LYS A 9 -14.73 -0.90 -6.49
C LYS A 9 -14.25 0.32 -7.29
N LEU A 10 -12.96 0.37 -7.57
CA LEU A 10 -12.34 1.46 -8.31
C LEU A 10 -12.68 1.29 -9.79
N CYS A 11 -13.04 2.40 -10.43
CA CYS A 11 -13.11 2.46 -11.88
C CYS A 11 -11.70 2.18 -12.46
N CYS A 12 -11.64 1.61 -13.66
CA CYS A 12 -10.36 1.22 -14.30
C CYS A 12 -9.50 2.43 -14.70
N ASN A 13 -10.02 3.65 -14.57
CA ASN A 13 -9.34 4.89 -14.92
C ASN A 13 -8.51 5.42 -13.73
N TRP A 14 -7.23 5.69 -13.99
CA TRP A 14 -6.30 6.28 -13.02
C TRP A 14 -6.82 7.59 -12.42
N GLU A 15 -7.45 8.45 -13.23
CA GLU A 15 -7.98 9.73 -12.75
C GLU A 15 -9.05 9.54 -11.67
N ASP A 16 -9.92 8.55 -11.86
CA ASP A 16 -10.97 8.22 -10.90
C ASP A 16 -10.37 7.63 -9.63
N ILE A 17 -9.34 6.79 -9.75
CA ILE A 17 -8.59 6.25 -8.61
C ILE A 17 -7.99 7.39 -7.79
N VAL A 18 -7.33 8.36 -8.43
CA VAL A 18 -6.73 9.50 -7.75
C VAL A 18 -7.82 10.37 -7.11
N LYS A 19 -8.91 10.68 -7.82
CA LYS A 19 -10.06 11.44 -7.27
C LYS A 19 -10.67 10.75 -6.05
N ASP A 20 -10.82 9.43 -6.07
CA ASP A 20 -11.36 8.68 -4.93
C ASP A 20 -10.40 8.65 -3.74
N LEU A 21 -9.10 8.55 -4.00
CA LEU A 21 -8.07 8.60 -2.96
C LEU A 21 -8.00 9.96 -2.28
N THR A 22 -8.13 11.07 -3.04
CA THR A 22 -8.12 12.43 -2.49
C THR A 22 -9.38 12.76 -1.70
N LYS A 23 -10.54 12.22 -2.09
CA LYS A 23 -11.81 12.41 -1.36
C LYS A 23 -11.85 11.69 -0.01
N LYS A 24 -11.04 10.64 0.18
CA LYS A 24 -11.07 9.86 1.42
C LYS A 24 -10.39 10.61 2.56
N LYS A 25 -11.04 10.63 3.73
CA LYS A 25 -10.45 11.17 4.97
C LYS A 25 -9.06 10.58 5.22
N ASN A 26 -8.11 11.47 5.47
CA ASN A 26 -6.72 11.17 5.80
C ASN A 26 -6.44 11.55 7.26
N GLY A 27 -6.92 10.74 8.19
CA GLY A 27 -6.75 10.98 9.63
C GLY A 27 -5.56 10.25 10.23
N ASN A 28 -5.39 10.40 11.54
CA ASN A 28 -4.41 9.66 12.34
C ASN A 28 -4.97 8.30 12.74
N ASN A 29 -5.19 7.43 11.76
CA ASN A 29 -5.62 6.06 12.00
C ASN A 29 -4.89 5.09 11.06
N ILE A 30 -4.82 3.83 11.47
CA ILE A 30 -4.09 2.78 10.76
C ILE A 30 -4.56 2.58 9.31
N TRP A 31 -5.84 2.79 8.99
CA TRP A 31 -6.33 2.69 7.62
C TRP A 31 -5.83 3.83 6.74
N SER A 32 -5.67 5.02 7.31
CA SER A 32 -5.03 6.15 6.63
C SER A 32 -3.54 5.88 6.39
N ASP A 33 -2.83 5.30 7.36
CA ASP A 33 -1.43 4.88 7.19
C ASP A 33 -1.28 3.83 6.08
N VAL A 34 -2.08 2.76 6.12
CA VAL A 34 -2.08 1.69 5.12
C VAL A 34 -2.31 2.25 3.71
N LYS A 35 -3.27 3.15 3.55
CA LYS A 35 -3.55 3.77 2.25
C LYS A 35 -2.36 4.56 1.73
N ARG A 36 -1.76 5.42 2.57
CA ARG A 36 -0.62 6.26 2.19
C ARG A 36 0.58 5.40 1.79
N ILE A 37 0.97 4.46 2.65
CA ILE A 37 2.08 3.54 2.40
C ILE A 37 1.85 2.79 1.10
N SER A 38 0.68 2.16 0.94
CA SER A 38 0.38 1.40 -0.27
C SER A 38 0.46 2.25 -1.54
N LEU A 39 -0.09 3.47 -1.52
CA LEU A 39 -0.04 4.36 -2.68
C LEU A 39 1.39 4.80 -3.02
N THR A 40 2.15 5.24 -2.00
CA THR A 40 3.53 5.68 -2.17
C THR A 40 4.40 4.56 -2.75
N GLU A 41 4.34 3.36 -2.17
CA GLU A 41 5.15 2.23 -2.64
C GLU A 41 4.72 1.75 -4.03
N MET A 42 3.42 1.78 -4.35
CA MET A 42 2.92 1.47 -5.70
C MET A 42 3.50 2.42 -6.75
N VAL A 43 3.39 3.75 -6.52
CA VAL A 43 3.89 4.76 -7.45
C VAL A 43 5.40 4.64 -7.59
N TYR A 44 6.13 4.46 -6.48
CA TYR A 44 7.58 4.34 -6.49
C TYR A 44 8.05 3.10 -7.27
N CYS A 45 7.45 1.94 -7.04
CA CYS A 45 7.82 0.71 -7.75
C CYS A 45 7.55 0.80 -9.25
N ILE A 46 6.43 1.40 -9.66
CA ILE A 46 6.11 1.60 -11.09
C ILE A 46 7.13 2.55 -11.73
N TRP A 47 7.46 3.65 -11.07
CA TRP A 47 8.49 4.57 -11.53
C TRP A 47 9.85 3.89 -11.64
N MET A 48 10.25 3.11 -10.62
CA MET A 48 11.50 2.36 -10.60
C MET A 48 11.57 1.34 -11.75
N GLU A 49 10.49 0.59 -11.98
CA GLU A 49 10.41 -0.37 -13.10
C GLU A 49 10.53 0.33 -14.46
N ARG A 50 9.87 1.48 -14.65
CA ARG A 50 10.01 2.27 -15.88
C ARG A 50 11.46 2.71 -16.10
N ASN A 51 12.13 3.16 -15.05
CA ASN A 51 13.54 3.56 -15.15
C ASN A 51 14.46 2.38 -15.45
N GLN A 52 14.24 1.22 -14.85
CA GLN A 52 15.01 0.02 -15.15
C GLN A 52 14.86 -0.39 -16.63
N ARG A 53 13.65 -0.30 -17.20
CA ARG A 53 13.44 -0.57 -18.62
C ARG A 53 14.21 0.37 -19.53
N ILE A 54 14.16 1.68 -19.24
CA ILE A 54 14.77 2.71 -20.07
C ILE A 54 16.30 2.66 -19.97
N PHE A 55 16.84 2.56 -18.75
CA PHE A 55 18.27 2.75 -18.50
C PHE A 55 19.07 1.46 -18.39
N ARG A 56 18.43 0.31 -18.14
CA ARG A 56 19.10 -0.99 -17.96
C ARG A 56 18.63 -2.06 -18.95
N GLY A 57 17.55 -1.81 -19.69
CA GLY A 57 16.93 -2.83 -20.56
C GLY A 57 16.28 -3.99 -19.78
N GLU A 58 16.25 -3.92 -18.45
CA GLU A 58 15.63 -4.92 -17.58
C GLU A 58 14.12 -4.74 -17.56
N LYS A 59 13.38 -5.83 -17.72
CA LYS A 59 11.91 -5.82 -17.70
C LYS A 59 11.38 -6.92 -16.80
N ARG A 60 10.52 -6.57 -15.86
CA ARG A 60 9.70 -7.54 -15.12
C ARG A 60 8.34 -7.69 -15.77
N ASN A 61 7.72 -8.86 -15.66
CA ASN A 61 6.33 -8.98 -16.06
C ASN A 61 5.42 -8.30 -15.01
N ALA A 62 4.17 -8.03 -15.37
CA ALA A 62 3.24 -7.34 -14.48
C ALA A 62 2.96 -8.10 -13.18
N VAL A 63 2.97 -9.44 -13.22
CA VAL A 63 2.73 -10.30 -12.05
C VAL A 63 3.85 -10.16 -11.02
N ASN A 64 5.10 -10.19 -11.47
CA ASN A 64 6.29 -10.05 -10.64
C ASN A 64 6.38 -8.63 -10.08
N LEU A 65 6.04 -7.61 -10.87
CA LEU A 65 5.97 -6.22 -10.37
C LEU A 65 4.90 -6.08 -9.28
N TYR A 66 3.70 -6.64 -9.50
CA TYR A 66 2.63 -6.64 -8.51
C TYR A 66 3.04 -7.36 -7.22
N THR A 67 3.73 -8.50 -7.35
CA THR A 67 4.24 -9.27 -6.20
C THR A 67 5.25 -8.45 -5.41
N ALA A 68 6.25 -7.86 -6.08
CA ALA A 68 7.25 -7.00 -5.47
C ALA A 68 6.62 -5.79 -4.76
N ILE A 69 5.61 -5.14 -5.36
CA ILE A 69 4.86 -4.06 -4.72
C ILE A 69 4.20 -4.53 -3.42
N ASN A 70 3.54 -5.69 -3.43
CA ASN A 70 2.89 -6.21 -2.23
C ASN A 70 3.89 -6.53 -1.12
N GLU A 71 5.06 -7.08 -1.46
CA GLU A 71 6.14 -7.38 -0.51
C GLU A 71 6.68 -6.11 0.12
N VAL A 72 6.98 -5.08 -0.68
CA VAL A 72 7.46 -3.78 -0.18
C VAL A 72 6.43 -3.16 0.76
N VAL A 73 5.15 -3.16 0.39
CA VAL A 73 4.08 -2.66 1.26
C VAL A 73 3.98 -3.46 2.55
N HIS A 74 4.06 -4.79 2.49
CA HIS A 74 4.09 -5.67 3.65
C HIS A 74 5.20 -5.29 4.63
N LEU A 75 6.43 -5.19 4.14
CA LEU A 75 7.60 -4.86 4.93
C LEU A 75 7.47 -3.47 5.57
N LYS A 76 6.96 -2.49 4.83
CA LYS A 76 6.73 -1.13 5.34
C LYS A 76 5.67 -1.12 6.44
N LEU A 77 4.58 -1.86 6.27
CA LEU A 77 3.54 -1.99 7.29
C LEU A 77 4.05 -2.70 8.55
N MET A 78 4.84 -3.76 8.43
CA MET A 78 5.44 -4.42 9.59
C MET A 78 6.41 -3.53 10.36
N ASN A 79 6.95 -2.48 9.72
CA ASN A 79 7.91 -1.59 10.34
C ASN A 79 7.29 -0.37 11.04
N ILE A 80 5.99 -0.09 10.83
CA ILE A 80 5.32 0.99 11.57
C ILE A 80 4.97 0.55 12.98
N LYS A 81 5.15 1.48 13.93
CA LYS A 81 4.72 1.28 15.31
C LYS A 81 3.32 1.84 15.50
N VAL A 82 2.43 1.06 16.10
CA VAL A 82 1.01 1.42 16.27
C VAL A 82 0.59 1.15 17.71
N LYS A 83 -0.37 1.93 18.22
CA LYS A 83 -1.02 1.64 19.50
C LYS A 83 -1.97 0.46 19.33
N ASP A 84 -1.98 -0.47 20.27
CA ASP A 84 -2.87 -1.62 20.19
C ASP A 84 -4.33 -1.18 20.20
N SER A 85 -5.12 -1.72 19.28
CA SER A 85 -6.56 -1.45 19.17
C SER A 85 -7.25 -2.54 18.35
N CYS A 86 -8.56 -2.68 18.53
CA CYS A 86 -9.36 -3.60 17.73
C CYS A 86 -9.28 -3.30 16.22
N VAL A 87 -9.07 -2.03 15.84
CA VAL A 87 -8.92 -1.63 14.43
C VAL A 87 -7.57 -2.10 13.87
N VAL A 88 -6.50 -1.97 14.66
CA VAL A 88 -5.16 -2.45 14.28
C VAL A 88 -5.17 -3.97 14.10
N LYS A 89 -5.79 -4.73 15.00
CA LYS A 89 -5.93 -6.19 14.88
C LYS A 89 -6.67 -6.59 13.58
N LYS A 90 -7.79 -5.93 13.28
CA LYS A 90 -8.52 -6.16 12.01
C LYS A 90 -7.67 -5.87 10.77
N VAL A 91 -6.84 -4.82 10.80
CA VAL A 91 -5.92 -4.51 9.70
C VAL A 91 -4.83 -5.57 9.60
N ALA A 92 -4.25 -5.97 10.74
CA ALA A 92 -3.25 -7.03 10.83
C ALA A 92 -3.75 -8.33 10.19
N ASP A 93 -4.97 -8.75 10.53
CA ASP A 93 -5.62 -9.94 9.96
C ASP A 93 -5.88 -9.79 8.45
N THR A 94 -6.35 -8.62 8.01
CA THR A 94 -6.63 -8.32 6.59
C THR A 94 -5.36 -8.39 5.74
N TRP A 95 -4.24 -7.96 6.30
CA TRP A 95 -2.96 -7.91 5.62
C TRP A 95 -2.12 -9.18 5.82
N GLY A 96 -2.41 -9.98 6.85
CA GLY A 96 -1.63 -11.16 7.23
C GLY A 96 -0.30 -10.80 7.92
N ILE A 97 -0.28 -9.71 8.69
CA ILE A 97 0.93 -9.16 9.31
C ILE A 97 0.81 -9.02 10.81
N GLN A 98 1.95 -8.81 11.47
CA GLN A 98 2.03 -8.33 12.84
C GLN A 98 2.67 -6.95 12.87
N PHE A 99 2.01 -5.99 13.51
CA PHE A 99 2.55 -4.65 13.72
C PHE A 99 3.44 -4.60 14.96
N LYS A 100 4.39 -3.66 14.98
CA LYS A 100 5.14 -3.33 16.18
C LYS A 100 4.24 -2.53 17.13
N SER A 101 4.16 -2.94 18.39
CA SER A 101 3.48 -2.16 19.42
C SER A 101 4.31 -0.92 19.78
N ILE A 102 3.63 0.18 20.09
CA ILE A 102 4.22 1.25 20.89
C ILE A 102 4.00 0.83 22.34
N ASP A 103 5.06 0.38 23.01
CA ASP A 103 5.03 0.20 24.46
C ASP A 103 4.73 1.57 25.09
N CYS A 104 3.66 1.64 25.88
CA CYS A 104 3.27 2.85 26.62
C CYS A 104 4.23 3.10 27.77
#